data_AF-A0AA42AXA9-F1
#
_entry.id   AF-A0AA42AXA9-F1
#
_cell.length_a   1.000
_cell.length_b   1.000
_cell.length_c   1.000
_cell.angle_alpha   90.00
_cell.angle_beta   90.00
_cell.angle_gamma   90.00
#
_symmetry.space_group_name_H-M   'P 1'
#
loop_
_entity.id
_entity.type
_entity.pdbx_description
1 polymer ?
#
loop_
_entity_poly.entity_id
_entity_poly.type
_entity_poly.pdbx_seq_one_letter_code
_entity_poly.pdbx_strand_id
1 'polypeptide(L)'
;MSSSSESIYETLKGSHEYKITGYSLAKDILGVGKSMTSGRFTAGGSDWVIDFYPGGDLKANEEYISVYVKLVSPAEVVRASFELKLLDQSGGGKDGFCRSSTCLKTFSLNSGSASWYVC
;
A
#
# COMPACT_ATOMS: atom_id res chain seq x y z
N MET A 1 24.66 -12.56 -42.73
CA MET A 1 24.72 -12.19 -41.30
C MET A 1 23.29 -11.94 -40.85
N SER A 2 22.81 -12.69 -39.85
CA SER A 2 21.49 -12.47 -39.26
C SER A 2 21.68 -11.80 -37.90
N SER A 3 20.92 -10.75 -37.65
CA SER A 3 20.86 -10.09 -36.34
C SER A 3 19.49 -10.35 -35.76
N SER A 4 19.43 -10.68 -34.47
CA SER A 4 18.20 -10.83 -33.71
C SER A 4 18.20 -9.82 -32.57
N SER A 5 17.02 -9.31 -32.25
CA SER A 5 16.80 -8.47 -31.08
C SER A 5 15.61 -9.00 -30.31
N GLU A 6 15.70 -8.99 -28.99
CA GLU A 6 14.60 -9.33 -28.09
C GLU A 6 14.30 -8.12 -27.20
N SER A 7 13.02 -7.94 -26.86
CA SER A 7 12.60 -6.98 -25.84
C SER A 7 12.10 -7.77 -24.63
N ILE A 8 12.74 -7.56 -23.49
CA ILE A 8 12.45 -8.27 -22.24
C ILE A 8 11.72 -7.30 -21.31
N TYR A 9 10.53 -7.68 -20.87
CA TYR A 9 9.73 -6.94 -19.91
C TYR A 9 9.70 -7.72 -18.60
N GLU A 10 10.59 -7.43 -17.66
CA GLU A 10 10.59 -8.06 -16.34
C GLU A 10 9.64 -7.33 -15.38
N THR A 11 8.73 -8.08 -14.76
CA THR A 11 7.92 -7.56 -13.65
C THR A 11 8.68 -7.82 -12.35
N LEU A 12 9.35 -6.80 -11.83
CA LEU A 12 9.99 -6.86 -10.52
C LEU A 12 8.92 -6.86 -9.42
N LYS A 13 8.81 -7.97 -8.69
CA LYS A 13 7.88 -8.11 -7.56
C LYS A 13 8.58 -7.82 -6.24
N GLY A 14 7.85 -7.24 -5.30
CA GLY A 14 8.30 -7.05 -3.92
C GLY A 14 7.11 -7.22 -2.97
N SER A 15 7.40 -7.47 -1.70
CA SER A 15 6.39 -7.60 -0.65
C SER A 15 6.89 -6.93 0.62
N HIS A 16 6.00 -6.29 1.36
CA HIS A 16 6.31 -5.64 2.63
C HIS A 16 5.22 -5.98 3.65
N GLU A 17 5.64 -6.46 4.82
CA GLU A 17 4.75 -6.68 5.95
C GLU A 17 4.85 -5.49 6.90
N TYR A 18 3.74 -4.80 7.12
CA TYR A 18 3.65 -3.71 8.10
C TYR A 18 2.85 -4.15 9.32
N LYS A 19 3.55 -4.43 10.42
CA LYS A 19 2.95 -4.89 11.67
C LYS A 19 2.68 -3.73 12.61
N ILE A 20 1.40 -3.53 12.96
CA ILE A 20 0.96 -2.53 13.93
C ILE A 20 0.68 -3.23 15.27
N THR A 21 1.44 -2.90 16.30
CA THR A 21 1.21 -3.38 17.67
C THR A 21 0.34 -2.40 18.44
N GLY A 22 -0.64 -2.90 19.20
CA GLY A 22 -1.52 -2.04 20.01
C GLY A 22 -2.55 -1.25 19.17
N TYR A 23 -3.05 -1.84 18.08
CA TYR A 23 -3.97 -1.18 17.14
C TYR A 23 -5.15 -0.47 17.81
N SER A 24 -5.84 -1.08 18.77
CA SER A 24 -7.00 -0.46 19.43
C SER A 24 -6.63 0.86 20.10
N LEU A 25 -5.51 0.90 20.83
CA LEU A 25 -5.01 2.13 21.46
C LEU A 25 -4.62 3.17 20.41
N ALA A 26 -3.93 2.75 19.34
CA ALA A 26 -3.54 3.64 18.26
C ALA A 26 -4.77 4.25 17.55
N LYS A 27 -5.83 3.46 17.33
CA LYS A 27 -7.08 3.91 16.72
C LYS A 27 -7.76 4.98 17.56
N ASP A 28 -7.88 4.74 18.87
CA ASP A 28 -8.54 5.66 19.79
C ASP A 28 -7.78 6.99 19.96
N ILE A 29 -6.44 6.94 19.94
CA ILE A 29 -5.59 8.13 20.12
C ILE A 29 -5.49 8.97 18.83
N LEU A 30 -5.35 8.33 17.67
CA LEU A 30 -5.13 9.03 16.40
C LEU A 30 -6.42 9.68 15.88
N GLY A 31 -7.56 8.99 15.99
CA GLY A 31 -8.81 9.49 15.44
C GLY A 31 -8.80 9.65 13.91
N VAL A 32 -9.84 10.30 13.39
CA VAL A 32 -10.06 10.48 11.95
C VAL A 32 -9.02 11.43 11.33
N GLY A 33 -8.50 11.06 10.16
CA GLY A 33 -7.59 11.89 9.37
C GLY A 33 -6.13 11.88 9.84
N LYS A 34 -5.82 11.08 10.87
CA LYS A 34 -4.45 10.84 11.33
C LYS A 34 -3.96 9.48 10.87
N SER A 35 -2.71 9.45 10.41
CA SER A 35 -2.07 8.24 9.90
C SER A 35 -0.81 7.84 10.67
N MET A 36 -0.45 6.58 10.50
CA MET A 36 0.87 6.04 10.82
C MET A 36 1.55 5.62 9.51
N THR A 37 2.78 6.08 9.29
CA THR A 37 3.57 5.75 8.10
C THR A 37 4.48 4.56 8.40
N SER A 38 4.52 3.57 7.50
CA SER A 38 5.43 2.43 7.60
C SER A 38 6.90 2.84 7.43
N GLY A 39 7.80 1.91 7.71
CA GLY A 39 9.18 2.02 7.22
C GLY A 39 9.22 2.09 5.68
N ARG A 40 10.26 2.74 5.15
CA ARG A 40 10.57 2.75 3.71
C ARG A 40 10.93 1.34 3.27
N PHE A 41 10.37 0.88 2.15
CA PHE A 41 10.71 -0.40 1.53
C PHE A 41 10.93 -0.24 0.03
N THR A 42 11.84 -1.05 -0.51
CA THR A 42 12.20 -1.03 -1.93
C THR A 42 11.49 -2.17 -2.65
N ALA A 43 10.77 -1.84 -3.73
CA ALA A 43 10.13 -2.80 -4.62
C ALA A 43 10.13 -2.25 -6.04
N GLY A 44 10.52 -3.08 -7.02
CA GLY A 44 10.56 -2.67 -8.42
C GLY A 44 11.54 -1.53 -8.71
N GLY A 45 12.67 -1.47 -8.00
CA GLY A 45 13.66 -0.40 -8.14
C GLY A 45 13.20 0.97 -7.61
N SER A 46 12.02 1.01 -6.98
CA SER A 46 11.43 2.21 -6.40
C SER A 46 11.24 2.02 -4.90
N ASP A 47 11.25 3.14 -4.19
CA ASP A 47 11.06 3.17 -2.75
C ASP A 47 9.68 3.68 -2.41
N TRP A 48 9.05 2.98 -1.46
CA TRP A 48 7.65 3.13 -1.12
C TRP A 48 7.48 3.23 0.40
N VAL A 49 6.36 3.82 0.81
CA VAL A 49 5.85 3.78 2.19
C VAL A 49 4.35 3.48 2.17
N ILE A 50 3.82 3.01 3.28
CA ILE A 50 2.39 2.82 3.51
C ILE A 50 1.91 3.83 4.54
N ASP A 51 0.92 4.66 4.20
CA ASP A 51 0.18 5.46 5.19
C ASP A 51 -1.08 4.70 5.61
N PHE A 52 -1.22 4.45 6.90
CA PHE A 52 -2.33 3.71 7.49
C PHE A 52 -3.15 4.61 8.42
N TYR A 53 -4.44 4.77 8.13
CA TYR A 53 -5.40 5.59 8.87
C TYR A 53 -6.38 4.68 9.62
N PRO A 54 -6.20 4.46 10.93
CA PRO A 54 -7.03 3.53 11.69
C PRO A 54 -8.48 4.01 11.92
N GLY A 55 -8.71 5.32 11.89
CA GLY A 55 -10.03 5.95 11.98
C GLY A 55 -10.51 6.54 10.65
N GLY A 56 -9.96 6.08 9.53
CA GLY A 56 -10.24 6.64 8.22
C GLY A 56 -9.48 7.94 7.94
N ASP A 57 -9.33 8.28 6.68
CA ASP A 57 -8.64 9.49 6.20
C ASP A 57 -9.54 10.74 6.21
N LEU A 58 -10.85 10.55 6.08
CA LEU A 58 -11.85 11.61 6.11
C LEU A 58 -12.99 11.22 7.05
N LYS A 59 -13.75 12.21 7.52
CA LYS A 59 -14.91 11.98 8.40
C LYS A 59 -15.99 11.11 7.76
N ALA A 60 -16.13 11.16 6.44
CA ALA A 60 -17.01 10.25 5.69
C ALA A 60 -16.61 8.77 5.82
N ASN A 61 -15.41 8.49 6.32
CA ASN A 61 -14.75 7.18 6.33
C ASN A 61 -14.42 6.76 7.75
N GLU A 62 -15.02 7.38 8.77
CA GLU A 62 -14.67 7.15 10.17
C GLU A 62 -15.00 5.74 10.66
N GLU A 63 -15.94 5.07 9.98
CA GLU A 63 -16.30 3.66 10.21
C GLU A 63 -15.26 2.70 9.62
N TYR A 64 -14.34 3.22 8.79
CA TYR A 64 -13.47 2.46 7.91
C TYR A 64 -12.00 2.71 8.21
N ILE A 65 -11.15 1.74 7.86
CA ILE A 65 -9.71 2.01 7.77
C ILE A 65 -9.37 2.48 6.36
N SER A 66 -8.39 3.37 6.26
CA SER A 66 -7.87 3.80 4.96
C SER A 66 -6.38 3.49 4.90
N VAL A 67 -5.93 2.88 3.80
CA VAL A 67 -4.53 2.46 3.63
C VAL A 67 -4.04 2.96 2.29
N TYR A 68 -2.87 3.57 2.24
CA TYR A 68 -2.34 4.22 1.04
C TYR A 68 -0.91 3.75 0.79
N VAL A 69 -0.59 3.38 -0.45
CA VAL A 69 0.81 3.16 -0.86
C VAL A 69 1.31 4.43 -1.54
N LYS A 70 2.47 4.93 -1.13
CA LYS A 70 3.06 6.18 -1.62
C LYS A 70 4.48 5.95 -2.10
N LEU A 71 4.80 6.53 -3.25
CA LEU A 71 6.15 6.56 -3.81
C LEU A 71 6.96 7.64 -3.11
N VAL A 72 8.16 7.31 -2.63
CA VAL A 72 9.10 8.22 -1.94
C VAL A 72 10.49 8.24 -2.61
N SER A 73 10.67 7.54 -3.73
CA SER A 73 11.88 7.58 -4.54
C SER A 73 11.89 8.82 -5.45
N PRO A 74 12.91 9.69 -5.39
CA PRO A 74 13.00 10.90 -6.21
C PRO A 74 13.43 10.59 -7.65
N ALA A 75 12.57 9.94 -8.44
CA ALA A 75 12.52 10.02 -9.91
C ALA A 75 11.46 9.07 -10.48
N GLU A 76 10.86 9.53 -11.59
CA GLU A 76 9.95 8.83 -12.50
C GLU A 76 8.49 8.62 -12.06
N VAL A 77 7.63 8.75 -13.07
CA VAL A 77 6.25 8.33 -13.03
C VAL A 77 6.27 6.80 -13.05
N VAL A 78 6.02 6.17 -11.90
CA VAL A 78 6.09 4.72 -11.77
C VAL A 78 4.71 4.11 -12.01
N ARG A 79 4.62 3.12 -12.90
CA ARG A 79 3.41 2.30 -13.07
C ARG A 79 3.56 1.02 -12.27
N ALA A 80 2.73 0.84 -11.25
CA ALA A 80 2.77 -0.34 -10.39
C ALA A 80 1.36 -0.87 -10.12
N SER A 81 1.23 -2.19 -10.03
CA SER A 81 0.09 -2.87 -9.43
C SER A 81 0.49 -3.35 -8.04
N PHE A 82 -0.44 -3.33 -7.10
CA PHE A 82 -0.17 -3.75 -5.73
C PHE A 82 -1.35 -4.50 -5.15
N GLU A 83 -1.08 -5.44 -4.27
CA GLU A 83 -2.08 -6.20 -3.54
C GLU A 83 -1.91 -5.90 -2.05
N LEU A 84 -3.01 -5.52 -1.38
CA LEU A 84 -3.03 -5.31 0.07
C LEU A 84 -3.84 -6.44 0.70
N LYS A 85 -3.29 -7.03 1.76
CA LYS A 85 -3.96 -8.06 2.55
C LYS A 85 -3.90 -7.64 4.01
N LEU A 86 -5.06 -7.64 4.67
CA LEU A 86 -5.12 -7.49 6.12
C LEU A 86 -5.09 -8.89 6.72
N LEU A 87 -4.03 -9.24 7.43
CA LEU A 87 -3.88 -10.57 8.02
C LEU A 87 -4.71 -10.69 9.30
N ASP A 88 -5.53 -11.73 9.38
CA ASP A 88 -6.25 -12.07 10.62
C ASP A 88 -5.28 -12.69 11.63
N GLN A 89 -5.24 -12.11 12.83
CA GLN A 89 -4.38 -12.54 13.92
C GLN A 89 -5.04 -13.58 14.83
N SER A 90 -6.32 -13.92 14.61
CA SER A 90 -7.09 -14.84 15.46
C SER A 90 -6.58 -16.29 15.47
N GLY A 91 -5.58 -16.63 14.65
CA GLY A 91 -5.04 -17.99 14.50
C GLY A 91 -6.01 -18.97 13.82
N GLY A 92 -7.21 -18.49 13.44
CA GLY A 92 -8.29 -19.30 12.90
C GLY A 92 -8.20 -19.57 11.40
N GLY A 93 -7.01 -19.76 10.82
CA GLY A 93 -6.77 -20.40 9.51
C GLY A 93 -7.58 -19.94 8.29
N LYS A 94 -8.28 -18.81 8.37
CA LYS A 94 -9.11 -18.27 7.30
C LYS A 94 -8.43 -17.00 6.86
N ASP A 95 -7.93 -17.05 5.64
CA ASP A 95 -7.25 -15.98 4.94
C ASP A 95 -7.81 -14.63 5.37
N GLY A 96 -6.94 -13.83 6.00
CA GLY A 96 -7.29 -12.48 6.43
C GLY A 96 -7.90 -11.69 5.28
N PHE A 97 -8.78 -10.76 5.60
CA PHE A 97 -9.58 -10.02 4.63
C PHE A 97 -8.73 -9.59 3.41
N CYS A 98 -8.96 -10.28 2.29
CA CYS A 98 -8.14 -10.21 1.10
C CYS A 98 -8.86 -9.33 0.09
N ARG A 99 -8.50 -8.05 0.04
CA ARG A 99 -9.06 -7.11 -0.94
C ARG A 99 -7.97 -6.73 -1.93
N SER A 100 -7.89 -7.47 -3.02
CA SER A 100 -6.95 -7.16 -4.10
C SER A 100 -7.46 -5.96 -4.90
N SER A 101 -6.59 -5.00 -5.20
CA SER A 101 -6.79 -4.11 -6.35
C SER A 101 -5.69 -4.33 -7.36
N THR A 102 -5.99 -5.15 -8.36
CA THR A 102 -5.07 -5.47 -9.46
C THR A 102 -4.96 -4.37 -10.52
N CYS A 103 -5.60 -3.20 -10.33
CA CYS A 103 -5.56 -2.15 -11.35
C CYS A 103 -4.22 -1.39 -11.28
N LEU A 104 -3.45 -1.47 -12.36
CA LEU A 104 -2.20 -0.73 -12.54
C LEU A 104 -2.42 0.76 -12.25
N LYS A 105 -1.73 1.29 -11.23
CA LYS A 105 -1.78 2.71 -10.86
C LYS A 105 -0.50 3.40 -11.28
N THR A 106 -0.65 4.67 -11.64
CA THR A 106 0.46 5.57 -11.94
C THR A 106 0.74 6.40 -10.69
N PHE A 107 1.97 6.33 -10.19
CA PHE A 107 2.43 7.06 -9.01
C PHE A 107 3.41 8.16 -9.43
N SER A 108 3.30 9.32 -8.78
CA SER A 108 4.20 10.45 -8.96
C SER A 108 4.52 11.05 -7.59
N LEU A 109 5.69 11.68 -7.46
CA LEU A 109 6.17 12.26 -6.20
C LEU A 109 5.22 13.30 -5.57
N ASN A 110 4.34 13.92 -6.38
CA ASN A 110 3.52 15.07 -5.98
C ASN A 110 2.01 14.94 -6.29
N SER A 111 1.52 13.82 -6.83
CA SER A 111 0.07 13.68 -7.12
C SER A 111 -0.50 12.26 -7.14
N GLY A 112 0.22 11.25 -6.64
CA GLY A 112 -0.24 9.85 -6.66
C GLY A 112 -0.52 9.25 -5.29
N SER A 113 -1.56 9.70 -4.57
CA SER A 113 -2.11 8.91 -3.45
C SER A 113 -3.30 8.10 -3.95
N ALA A 114 -3.18 6.77 -3.94
CA ALA A 114 -4.32 5.89 -4.18
C ALA A 114 -5.12 5.76 -2.87
N SER A 115 -6.30 6.40 -2.81
CA SER A 115 -7.25 6.29 -1.69
C SER A 115 -8.02 4.99 -1.67
N TRP A 116 -8.20 4.47 -0.46
CA TRP A 116 -8.98 3.27 -0.17
C TRP A 116 -9.87 3.51 1.06
N TYR A 117 -11.12 3.06 0.95
CA TYR A 117 -12.16 3.12 1.98
C TYR A 117 -12.50 1.65 2.32
N VAL A 118 -12.26 1.21 3.55
CA VAL A 118 -12.49 -0.19 3.96
C VAL A 118 -13.65 -0.30 4.95
N CYS A 119 -14.80 -0.77 4.47
CA CYS A 119 -15.87 -1.39 5.26
C CYS A 119 -15.40 -2.53 6.13
#